data_AF-A0A7S1Y1C9-F1
#
_entry.id   AF-A0A7S1Y1C9-F1
#
_cell.length_a   1.000
_cell.length_b   1.000
_cell.length_c   1.000
_cell.angle_alpha   90.00
_cell.angle_beta   90.00
_cell.angle_gamma   90.00
#
_symmetry.space_group_name_H-M   'P 1'
#
loop_
_entity.id
_entity.type
_entity.pdbx_description
1 polymer ?
#
loop_
_entity_poly.entity_id
_entity_poly.type
_entity_poly.pdbx_seq_one_letter_code
_entity_poly.pdbx_strand_id
1 'polypeptide(L)'
;EREERTELPVALAEHLLGAQEFTMWRGVSMYKCMYDFLMYPLLLQELRPKTIIETGSFCGASAVWMHDLATTNLGTENWGKIISSDITLENVPADLLTHPNIE
;
A
#
# COMPACT_ATOMS: atom_id res chain seq x y z
N GLU A 1 -15.95 18.29 13.36
CA GLU A 1 -15.00 18.78 12.34
C GLU A 1 -13.62 18.28 12.75
N ARG A 2 -12.98 17.41 11.95
CA ARG A 2 -11.64 16.90 12.29
C ARG A 2 -10.64 17.95 11.82
N GLU A 3 -9.91 18.57 12.73
CA GLU A 3 -8.80 19.45 12.36
C GLU A 3 -7.65 18.60 11.80
N GLU A 4 -7.22 18.91 10.59
CA GLU A 4 -6.00 18.33 10.01
C GLU A 4 -4.80 19.02 10.64
N ARG A 5 -4.14 18.32 11.57
CA ARG A 5 -2.91 18.77 12.23
C ARG A 5 -1.78 17.79 11.92
N THR A 6 -0.59 18.33 11.66
CA THR A 6 0.64 17.57 11.48
C THR A 6 1.79 18.29 12.20
N GLU A 7 2.69 17.52 12.81
CA GLU A 7 3.93 18.05 13.40
C GLU A 7 4.97 18.42 12.33
N LEU A 8 4.76 17.99 11.08
CA LEU A 8 5.61 18.32 9.95
C LEU A 8 5.18 19.66 9.34
N PRO A 9 6.08 20.65 9.22
CA PRO A 9 5.81 21.83 8.41
C PRO A 9 5.41 21.42 6.98
N VAL A 10 4.43 22.08 6.38
CA VAL A 10 3.92 21.75 5.03
C VAL A 10 5.05 21.64 4.01
N ALA A 11 5.97 22.62 3.99
CA ALA A 11 7.11 22.62 3.08
C ALA A 11 8.03 21.39 3.26
N LEU A 12 8.15 20.87 4.49
CA LEU A 12 8.90 19.65 4.75
C LEU A 12 8.12 18.42 4.28
N ALA A 13 6.82 18.35 4.55
CA ALA A 13 5.97 17.26 4.08
C ALA A 13 5.98 17.16 2.55
N GLU A 14 5.85 18.29 1.84
CA GLU A 14 5.96 18.35 0.38
C GLU A 14 7.31 17.86 -0.12
N HIS A 15 8.40 18.27 0.54
CA HIS A 15 9.74 17.84 0.14
C HIS A 15 9.98 16.33 0.35
N LEU A 16 9.45 15.76 1.44
CA LEU A 16 9.64 14.36 1.79
C LEU A 16 8.69 13.42 1.03
N LEU A 17 7.46 13.86 0.79
CA LEU A 17 6.37 13.02 0.26
C LEU A 17 6.02 13.35 -1.19
N GLY A 18 6.44 14.50 -1.72
CA GLY A 18 6.05 14.94 -3.07
C GLY A 18 6.43 13.96 -4.18
N ALA A 19 7.49 13.17 -3.99
CA ALA A 19 7.89 12.16 -4.96
C ALA A 19 6.99 10.89 -4.98
N GLN A 20 6.08 10.73 -4.01
CA GLN A 20 5.25 9.52 -3.90
C GLN A 20 4.35 9.30 -5.11
N GLU A 21 3.93 10.38 -5.79
CA GLU A 21 3.10 10.34 -6.99
C GLU A 21 3.78 9.64 -8.19
N PHE A 22 5.11 9.59 -8.18
CA PHE A 22 5.90 8.92 -9.21
C PHE A 22 6.18 7.45 -8.91
N THR A 23 5.80 6.95 -7.73
CA THR A 23 6.02 5.54 -7.43
C THR A 23 5.03 4.67 -8.20
N MET A 24 5.52 3.53 -8.67
CA MET A 24 4.73 2.59 -9.45
C MET A 24 5.08 1.18 -9.01
N TRP A 25 4.10 0.30 -9.04
CA TRP A 25 4.31 -1.14 -8.89
C TRP A 25 3.66 -1.86 -10.06
N ARG A 26 4.44 -2.70 -10.75
CA ARG A 26 4.00 -3.44 -11.96
C ARG A 26 3.35 -2.53 -13.03
N GLY A 27 3.83 -1.30 -13.17
CA GLY A 27 3.32 -0.34 -14.16
C GLY A 27 2.03 0.38 -13.76
N VAL A 28 1.53 0.21 -12.53
CA VAL A 28 0.38 0.95 -11.99
C VAL A 28 0.87 1.93 -10.93
N SER A 29 0.36 3.16 -10.97
CA SER A 29 0.73 4.20 -10.00
C SER A 29 0.38 3.79 -8.58
N MET A 30 1.31 4.02 -7.68
CA MET A 30 1.22 3.76 -6.25
C MET A 30 1.55 5.07 -5.53
N TYR A 31 0.86 5.37 -4.43
CA TYR A 31 1.09 6.58 -3.64
C TYR A 31 1.78 6.23 -2.33
N LYS A 32 2.93 5.54 -2.45
CA LYS A 32 3.77 5.15 -1.31
C LYS A 32 5.10 5.89 -1.42
N CYS A 33 5.52 6.52 -0.34
CA CYS A 33 6.78 7.25 -0.29
C CYS A 33 7.95 6.31 0.05
N MET A 34 9.19 6.78 -0.09
CA MET A 34 10.38 5.97 0.23
C MET A 34 10.41 5.45 1.68
N TYR A 35 9.78 6.17 2.60
CA TYR A 35 9.66 5.71 3.99
C TYR A 35 8.77 4.47 4.11
N ASP A 36 7.70 4.37 3.31
CA ASP A 36 6.85 3.18 3.28
C ASP A 36 7.66 1.96 2.84
N PHE A 37 8.48 2.11 1.81
CA PHE A 37 9.36 1.05 1.32
C PHE A 37 10.36 0.56 2.37
N LEU A 38 10.75 1.40 3.33
CA LEU A 38 11.60 1.01 4.45
C LEU A 38 10.80 0.41 5.61
N MET A 39 9.66 1.01 5.96
CA MET A 39 8.93 0.70 7.19
C MET A 39 8.08 -0.58 7.07
N TYR A 40 7.38 -0.78 5.93
CA TYR A 40 6.52 -1.95 5.79
C TYR A 40 7.26 -3.30 5.83
N PRO A 41 8.45 -3.48 5.24
CA PRO A 41 9.21 -4.73 5.42
C PRO A 41 9.53 -5.02 6.89
N LEU A 42 9.94 -3.99 7.66
CA LEU A 42 10.22 -4.12 9.09
C LEU A 42 8.95 -4.52 9.85
N LEU A 43 7.84 -3.84 9.58
CA LEU A 43 6.54 -4.12 10.20
C LEU A 43 6.05 -5.54 9.88
N LEU A 44 6.21 -6.01 8.64
CA LEU A 44 5.83 -7.35 8.23
C LEU A 44 6.65 -8.41 8.96
N GLN A 45 7.96 -8.23 9.06
CA GLN A 45 8.83 -9.16 9.80
C GLN A 45 8.47 -9.24 11.28
N GLU A 46 8.12 -8.12 11.89
CA GLU A 46 7.73 -8.03 13.30
C GLU A 46 6.35 -8.66 13.56
N LEU A 47 5.33 -8.25 12.81
CA LEU A 47 3.94 -8.65 13.07
C LEU A 47 3.56 -10.00 12.46
N ARG A 48 4.23 -10.40 11.36
CA ARG A 48 3.96 -11.61 10.57
C ARG A 48 2.44 -11.85 10.33
N PRO A 49 1.71 -10.87 9.78
CA PRO A 49 0.26 -10.96 9.64
C PRO A 49 -0.15 -12.10 8.69
N LYS A 50 -1.35 -12.66 8.89
CA LYS A 50 -2.01 -13.55 7.92
C LYS A 50 -2.93 -12.82 6.95
N THR A 51 -3.40 -11.64 7.35
CA THR A 51 -4.30 -10.80 6.55
C THR A 51 -3.91 -9.35 6.75
N ILE A 52 -3.88 -8.57 5.68
CA ILE A 52 -3.73 -7.12 5.73
C ILE A 52 -5.04 -6.50 5.24
N ILE A 53 -5.56 -5.54 5.99
CA ILE A 53 -6.74 -4.77 5.61
C ILE A 53 -6.25 -3.39 5.18
N GLU A 54 -6.58 -3.01 3.95
CA GLU A 54 -6.26 -1.71 3.35
C GLU A 54 -7.56 -0.92 3.13
N THR A 55 -7.54 0.35 3.51
CA THR A 55 -8.65 1.28 3.24
C THR A 55 -8.13 2.40 2.35
N GLY A 56 -8.76 2.57 1.19
CA GLY A 56 -8.28 3.40 0.08
C GLY A 56 -7.48 2.57 -0.91
N SER A 57 -8.17 1.95 -1.87
CA SER A 57 -7.57 1.18 -2.96
C SER A 57 -6.97 2.09 -4.03
N PHE A 58 -7.61 3.24 -4.33
CA PHE A 58 -7.25 4.13 -5.42
C PHE A 58 -7.06 3.36 -6.76
N CYS A 59 -5.82 3.14 -7.21
CA CYS A 59 -5.50 2.34 -8.41
C CYS A 59 -5.18 0.87 -8.12
N GLY A 60 -5.22 0.42 -6.87
CA GLY A 60 -4.98 -0.97 -6.43
C GLY A 60 -3.51 -1.38 -6.36
N ALA A 61 -2.57 -0.56 -6.84
CA ALA A 61 -1.15 -0.91 -6.89
C ALA A 61 -0.53 -1.14 -5.50
N SER A 62 -0.96 -0.40 -4.47
CA SER A 62 -0.44 -0.56 -3.12
C SER A 62 -0.79 -1.91 -2.51
N ALA A 63 -2.01 -2.41 -2.73
CA ALA A 63 -2.40 -3.75 -2.33
C ALA A 63 -1.50 -4.79 -3.02
N VAL A 64 -1.31 -4.70 -4.35
CA VAL A 64 -0.45 -5.64 -5.08
C VAL A 64 0.99 -5.61 -4.57
N TRP A 65 1.54 -4.41 -4.36
CA TRP A 65 2.88 -4.24 -3.79
C TRP A 65 2.99 -4.84 -2.39
N MET A 66 2.02 -4.58 -1.52
CA MET A 66 1.99 -5.12 -0.16
C MET A 66 1.90 -6.65 -0.16
N HIS A 67 1.12 -7.22 -1.07
CA HIS A 67 0.99 -8.67 -1.22
C HIS A 67 2.33 -9.28 -1.66
N ASP A 68 2.98 -8.70 -2.66
CA ASP A 68 4.30 -9.15 -3.15
C ASP A 68 5.35 -9.03 -2.05
N LEU A 69 5.31 -7.95 -1.29
CA LEU A 69 6.22 -7.71 -0.18
C LEU A 69 6.00 -8.71 0.96
N ALA A 70 4.76 -8.95 1.37
CA ALA A 70 4.42 -9.93 2.40
C ALA A 70 4.77 -11.36 1.97
N THR A 71 4.51 -11.72 0.70
CA THR A 71 4.91 -12.99 0.12
C THR A 71 6.43 -13.18 0.19
N THR A 72 7.19 -12.15 -0.18
CA THR A 72 8.66 -12.18 -0.15
C THR A 72 9.22 -12.26 1.27
N ASN A 73 8.63 -11.53 2.22
CA ASN A 73 9.13 -11.43 3.60
C ASN A 73 8.73 -12.62 4.48
N LEU A 74 7.52 -13.14 4.28
CA LEU A 74 6.92 -14.11 5.20
C LEU A 74 6.91 -15.53 4.65
N GLY A 75 6.94 -15.72 3.32
CA GLY A 75 6.73 -17.00 2.67
C GLY A 75 5.25 -17.29 2.40
N THR A 76 4.94 -18.00 1.31
CA THR A 76 3.55 -18.28 0.86
C THR A 76 2.78 -19.20 1.80
N GLU A 77 3.47 -20.04 2.58
CA GLU A 77 2.88 -20.88 3.61
C GLU A 77 2.50 -20.09 4.87
N ASN A 78 3.14 -18.94 5.05
CA ASN A 78 3.07 -18.14 6.27
C ASN A 78 2.31 -16.82 6.10
N TRP A 79 1.89 -16.49 4.88
CA TRP A 79 1.13 -15.31 4.49
C TRP A 79 -0.22 -15.72 3.87
N GLY A 80 -1.24 -14.86 4.00
CA GLY A 80 -2.57 -15.11 3.42
C GLY A 80 -2.90 -14.11 2.31
N LYS A 81 -3.77 -13.15 2.62
CA LYS A 81 -4.37 -12.26 1.61
C LYS A 81 -4.46 -10.80 2.06
N ILE A 82 -4.80 -9.96 1.10
CA ILE A 82 -5.17 -8.56 1.36
C ILE A 82 -6.68 -8.41 1.14
N ILE A 83 -7.30 -7.60 2.00
CA ILE A 83 -8.66 -7.10 1.80
C ILE A 83 -8.52 -5.60 1.59
N SER A 84 -8.82 -5.09 0.39
CA SER A 84 -8.70 -3.67 0.05
C SER A 84 -10.08 -3.10 -0.28
N SER A 85 -10.45 -2.03 0.42
CA SER A 85 -11.76 -1.38 0.25
C SER A 85 -11.61 0.10 -0.06
N ASP A 86 -12.48 0.62 -0.92
CA ASP A 86 -12.56 2.03 -1.28
C ASP A 86 -14.04 2.44 -1.48
N ILE A 87 -14.32 3.74 -1.50
CA ILE A 87 -15.64 4.28 -1.85
C ILE A 87 -16.00 3.97 -3.32
N THR A 88 -15.00 3.83 -4.19
CA THR A 88 -15.15 3.42 -5.58
C THR A 88 -13.93 2.63 -6.05
N LEU A 89 -14.15 1.64 -6.92
CA LEU A 89 -13.09 0.84 -7.54
C LEU A 89 -12.87 1.18 -9.02
N GLU A 90 -13.47 2.27 -9.51
CA GLU A 90 -13.41 2.68 -10.93
C GLU A 90 -11.98 2.94 -11.43
N ASN A 91 -11.08 3.33 -10.52
CA ASN A 91 -9.69 3.63 -10.84
C ASN A 91 -8.78 2.38 -10.79
N VAL A 92 -9.31 1.23 -10.37
CA VAL A 92 -8.56 -0.03 -10.29
C VAL A 92 -8.58 -0.71 -11.67
N PRO A 93 -7.41 -0.99 -12.27
CA PRO A 93 -7.33 -1.74 -13.50
C PRO A 93 -8.01 -3.11 -13.42
N ALA A 94 -8.65 -3.54 -14.51
CA ALA A 94 -9.46 -4.76 -14.53
C ALA A 94 -8.67 -6.03 -14.19
N ASP A 95 -7.39 -6.09 -14.56
CA ASP A 95 -6.49 -7.17 -14.21
C ASP A 95 -6.25 -7.25 -12.70
N LEU A 96 -6.14 -6.12 -12.02
CA LEU A 96 -5.95 -6.07 -10.56
C LEU A 96 -7.22 -6.40 -9.78
N LEU A 97 -8.41 -6.09 -10.31
CA LEU A 97 -9.69 -6.49 -9.72
C LEU A 97 -9.88 -8.02 -9.65
N THR A 98 -9.16 -8.76 -10.49
CA THR A 98 -9.21 -10.23 -10.52
C THR A 98 -8.05 -10.91 -9.81
N HIS A 99 -7.24 -10.15 -9.06
CA HIS A 99 -6.05 -10.69 -8.43
C HIS A 99 -6.41 -11.76 -7.37
N PRO A 100 -5.84 -12.98 -7.43
CA PRO A 100 -6.35 -14.13 -6.65
C PRO A 100 -6.20 -14.01 -5.13
N ASN A 101 -5.28 -13.15 -4.66
CA ASN A 101 -4.98 -12.97 -3.24
C ASN A 101 -5.31 -11.55 -2.73
N ILE A 102 -6.07 -10.77 -3.50
CA ILE A 102 -6.56 -9.45 -3.09
C ILE A 102 -8.08 -9.50 -3.25
N GLU A 103 -8.79 -9.30 -2.15
CA GLU A 103 -10.26 -9.23 -2.09
C GLU A 103 -10.73 -7.77 -1.95
#